data_AF-A0AAU6KSC8-F1
#
_entry.id   AF-A0AAU6KSC8-F1
#
_cell.length_a   1.000
_cell.length_b   1.000
_cell.length_c   1.000
_cell.angle_alpha   90.00
_cell.angle_beta   90.00
_cell.angle_gamma   90.00
#
_symmetry.space_group_name_H-M   'P 1'
#
loop_
_entity.id
_entity.type
_entity.pdbx_description
1 polymer ?
#
loop_
_entity_poly.entity_id
_entity_poly.type
_entity_poly.pdbx_seq_one_letter_code
_entity_poly.pdbx_strand_id
1 'polypeptide(L)' 'MHDNLTARIAEAEREGWLGEVEGLRVSLTGAEDSLSQLATSAASAAVDLPKPMLWSDR' A
#
# COMPACT_ATOMS: atom_id res chain seq x y z
N MET A 1 1.73 3.70 -7.02
CA MET A 1 2.94 2.89 -6.72
C MET A 1 2.68 1.42 -7.01
N HIS A 2 1.56 0.84 -6.57
CA HIS A 2 1.11 -0.53 -6.87
C HIS A 2 1.04 -0.85 -8.38
N ASP A 3 0.36 -0.02 -9.17
CA ASP A 3 0.23 -0.23 -10.62
C ASP A 3 1.58 -0.25 -11.36
N ASN A 4 2.57 0.51 -10.86
CA ASN A 4 3.91 0.56 -11.44
C ASN A 4 4.70 -0.72 -11.16
N LEU A 5 4.54 -1.31 -9.97
CA LEU A 5 5.17 -2.60 -9.62
C LEU A 5 4.56 -3.74 -10.44
N THR A 6 3.24 -3.78 -10.58
CA THR A 6 2.56 -4.79 -11.40
C THR A 6 2.99 -4.70 -12.87
N ALA A 7 3.11 -3.49 -13.41
CA ALA A 7 3.60 -3.30 -14.78
C ALA A 7 5.06 -3.78 -14.95
N ARG A 8 5.93 -3.52 -13.96
CA ARG A 8 7.33 -3.97 -13.99
C ARG A 8 7.48 -5.48 -13.82
N ILE A 9 6.63 -6.12 -13.01
CA ILE A 9 6.61 -7.58 -12.88
C ILE A 9 6.25 -8.22 -14.22
N ALA A 10 5.20 -7.72 -14.89
CA ALA A 10 4.77 -8.25 -16.17
C ALA A 10 5.86 -8.08 -17.27
N GLU A 11 6.65 -7.01 -17.21
CA GLU A 11 7.79 -6.81 -18.11
C GLU A 11 8.93 -7.78 -17.79
N ALA A 12 9.33 -7.89 -16.51
CA ALA A 12 10.39 -8.79 -16.10
C ALA A 12 10.07 -10.27 -16.39
N GLU A 13 8.79 -10.68 -16.31
CA GLU A 13 8.32 -12.00 -16.73
C GLU A 13 8.44 -12.21 -18.24
N ARG A 14 8.07 -11.21 -19.06
CA ARG A 14 8.21 -11.27 -20.52
C ARG A 14 9.66 -11.37 -20.97
N GLU A 15 10.53 -10.60 -20.33
CA GLU A 15 11.97 -10.51 -20.65
C GLU A 15 12.80 -11.62 -19.98
N GLY A 16 12.18 -12.48 -19.16
CA GLY A 16 12.84 -13.59 -18.49
C GLY A 16 13.80 -13.18 -17.37
N TRP A 17 13.64 -11.98 -16.81
CA TRP A 17 14.45 -11.47 -15.70
C TRP A 17 13.96 -12.02 -14.35
N LEU A 18 14.10 -13.33 -14.16
CA LEU A 18 13.63 -14.05 -12.97
C LEU A 18 14.10 -13.42 -11.65
N GLY A 19 15.33 -12.91 -11.59
CA GLY A 19 15.85 -12.20 -10.41
C GLY A 19 15.17 -10.87 -10.11
N GLU A 20 14.74 -10.12 -11.13
CA GLU A 20 13.93 -8.90 -10.93
C GLU A 20 12.51 -9.27 -10.50
N VAL A 21 11.90 -10.31 -11.09
CA VAL A 21 10.54 -10.75 -10.74
C VAL A 21 10.43 -11.07 -9.25
N GLU A 22 11.38 -11.81 -8.68
CA GLU A 22 11.36 -12.14 -7.25
C GLU A 22 11.46 -10.90 -6.36
N GLY A 23 12.41 -9.99 -6.65
CA GLY A 23 12.57 -8.76 -5.89
C GLY A 23 11.37 -7.81 -5.98
N LEU A 24 10.74 -7.74 -7.16
CA LEU A 24 9.54 -6.94 -7.38
C LEU A 24 8.32 -7.50 -6.66
N ARG A 25 8.15 -8.85 -6.60
CA ARG A 25 7.05 -9.49 -5.85
C ARG A 25 7.19 -9.27 -4.35
N VAL A 26 8.40 -9.37 -3.79
CA VAL A 26 8.65 -9.05 -2.38
C VAL A 26 8.31 -7.58 -2.08
N SER A 27 8.72 -6.68 -2.97
CA SER A 27 8.40 -5.25 -2.84
C SER A 27 6.89 -4.97 -2.93
N LEU A 28 6.18 -5.69 -3.80
CA LEU A 28 4.74 -5.60 -3.94
C LEU A 28 4.01 -6.06 -2.67
N THR A 29 4.36 -7.23 -2.13
CA THR A 29 3.79 -7.73 -0.87
C THR A 29 4.08 -6.77 0.29
N GLY A 30 5.29 -6.23 0.39
CA GLY A 30 5.61 -5.24 1.42
C GLY A 30 4.81 -3.93 1.28
N ALA A 31 4.53 -3.50 0.05
CA ALA A 31 3.69 -2.34 -0.21
C ALA A 31 2.20 -2.60 0.14
N GLU A 32 1.68 -3.79 -0.16
CA GLU A 32 0.32 -4.21 0.20
C GLU A 32 0.14 -4.32 1.71
N ASP A 33 1.12 -4.90 2.42
CA ASP A 33 1.11 -4.98 3.89
C ASP A 33 1.14 -3.58 4.52
N SER A 34 1.95 -2.67 3.98
CA SER A 34 2.01 -1.29 4.45
C SER A 34 0.66 -0.58 4.27
N LEU A 35 0.01 -0.77 3.12
CA LEU A 35 -1.32 -0.23 2.86
C LEU A 35 -2.38 -0.83 3.78
N SER A 36 -2.32 -2.13 4.05
CA SER A 36 -3.24 -2.82 4.96
C SER A 36 -3.09 -2.32 6.40
N GLN A 37 -1.87 -2.09 6.86
CA GLN A 37 -1.59 -1.49 8.17
C GLN A 37 -2.12 -0.05 8.27
N LEU A 38 -1.94 0.75 7.21
CA LEU A 38 -2.49 2.11 7.15
C LEU A 38 -4.02 2.11 7.12
N ALA A 39 -4.64 1.20 6.37
CA ALA A 39 -6.09 1.05 6.34
C ALA A 39 -6.66 0.63 7.71
N THR A 40 -5.99 -0.31 8.38
CA THR A 40 -6.38 -0.79 9.72
C THR A 40 -6.23 0.30 10.77
N SER A 41 -5.12 1.05 10.76
CA SER A 41 -4.90 2.16 11.67
C SER A 41 -5.85 3.33 11.41
N ALA A 42 -6.15 3.65 10.14
CA ALA A 42 -7.17 4.63 9.78
C ALA A 42 -8.58 4.21 10.25
N ALA A 43 -8.93 2.93 10.10
CA ALA A 43 -10.19 2.40 10.62
C ALA A 43 -10.25 2.47 12.14
N SER A 44 -9.14 2.16 12.83
CA SER A 44 -9.05 2.23 14.30
C SER A 44 -9.12 3.67 14.81
N ALA A 45 -8.45 4.61 14.15
CA ALA A 45 -8.52 6.03 14.46
C ALA A 45 -9.91 6.63 14.19
N ALA A 46 -10.65 6.11 13.20
CA ALA A 46 -12.03 6.49 12.96
C ALA A 46 -13.00 5.95 14.03
N VAL A 47 -12.70 4.80 14.64
CA VAL A 47 -13.52 4.18 15.70
C VAL A 47 -13.20 4.76 17.08
N ASP A 48 -11.99 5.27 17.30
CA ASP A 48 -11.57 5.89 18.57
C ASP A 48 -11.70 7.42 18.58
N LEU A 49 -12.42 8.00 17.62
CA LEU A 49 -12.76 9.42 17.66
C LEU A 49 -14.03 9.64 18.49
N PRO A 50 -13.97 10.22 19.71
CA PRO A 50 -15.14 10.89 20.23
C PRO A 50 -15.49 12.01 19.25
N LYS A 51 -16.75 11.99 18.78
CA LYS A 51 -17.48 13.04 18.04
C LYS A 51 -16.64 14.30 17.75
N PRO A 52 -16.46 14.71 16.48
CA PRO A 52 -15.55 15.80 16.13
C PRO A 52 -15.79 16.99 17.04
N MET A 53 -14.81 17.24 17.91
CA MET A 53 -14.78 18.45 18.73
C MET A 53 -14.74 19.60 17.73
N LEU A 54 -15.79 20.43 17.78
CA LEU A 54 -16.00 21.55 16.88
C LEU A 54 -14.67 22.20 16.50
N TRP A 55 -14.31 22.15 15.22
CA TRP A 55 -13.62 23.27 14.65
C TRP A 55 -14.64 24.41 14.64
N SER A 56 -14.71 25.15 15.74
CA SER A 56 -15.30 26.49 15.67
C SER A 56 -14.28 27.34 14.93
N ASP A 57 -14.60 27.60 13.67
CA ASP A 57 -14.05 28.67 12.88
C ASP A 57 -13.86 29.93 13.75
N ARG A 58 -12.62 30.41 13.84
CA ARG A 58 -12.27 31.74 14.35
C ARG A 58 -11.19 32.33 13.47
#